data_AF-M7NS08-F1
#
_entry.id   AF-M7NS08-F1
#
_cell.length_a   1.000
_cell.length_b   1.000
_cell.length_c   1.000
_cell.angle_alpha   90.00
_cell.angle_beta   90.00
_cell.angle_gamma   90.00
#
_symmetry.space_group_name_H-M   'P 1'
#
loop_
_entity.id
_entity.type
_entity.pdbx_description
1 polymer ?
#
loop_
_entity_poly.entity_id
_entity_poly.type
_entity_poly.pdbx_seq_one_letter_code
_entity_poly.pdbx_strand_id
1 'polypeptide(L)'
;MVENEDNIFQGFHAKQVDLTKNLKNKEIFQKHSSHLKSDIQRQRKKQPLEKFHQDHTIPYLRQQIRRIPRSVINRRWTQISESSLIQIVEILKDIQRSVIMSIRHKTRRMDAQRNLNIMINKIRDRISRLLVPSSKEQYNYEKLKEKNQELESILISNLEQISRLEKALNQEKYLLSKEEANFRELTKNAQYDEKSKKQIKRLHPLLRLQDDQIEPKFSYTQINLNENNSLAFDILSDKSFITLERQIKQYVNNMKSSSTRAGKIMQLSQKAQVTLLKILTSYDHFLSRRISIDTCI
;
A
#
# COMPACT_ATOMS: atom_id res chain seq x y z
N MET A 1 -82.65 9.58 -2.71
CA MET A 1 -81.37 9.86 -2.02
C MET A 1 -80.29 9.20 -2.85
N VAL A 2 -79.54 10.03 -3.57
CA VAL A 2 -78.58 9.68 -4.62
C VAL A 2 -77.22 9.99 -4.06
N GLU A 3 -76.42 9.00 -3.67
CA GLU A 3 -74.96 9.13 -3.49
C GLU A 3 -74.28 7.76 -3.68
N ASN A 4 -73.09 7.81 -4.28
CA ASN A 4 -72.03 6.79 -4.31
C ASN A 4 -71.85 5.94 -5.58
N GLU A 5 -71.55 6.59 -6.71
CA GLU A 5 -70.79 5.96 -7.82
C GLU A 5 -69.41 6.60 -8.12
N ASP A 6 -69.02 7.68 -7.41
CA ASP A 6 -67.80 8.43 -7.74
C ASP A 6 -66.48 7.85 -7.21
N ASN A 7 -66.50 6.73 -6.46
CA ASN A 7 -65.30 6.21 -5.79
C ASN A 7 -64.53 5.13 -6.59
N ILE A 8 -64.99 4.73 -7.78
CA ILE A 8 -64.34 3.65 -8.56
C ILE A 8 -63.33 4.21 -9.58
N PHE A 9 -63.48 5.47 -10.02
CA PHE A 9 -62.62 6.05 -11.06
C PHE A 9 -61.30 6.66 -10.58
N GLN A 10 -61.15 6.99 -9.29
CA GLN A 10 -59.89 7.53 -8.76
C GLN A 10 -58.81 6.46 -8.51
N GLY A 11 -59.19 5.21 -8.27
CA GLY A 11 -58.24 4.11 -8.01
C GLY A 11 -57.46 3.61 -9.23
N PHE A 12 -58.02 3.77 -10.44
CA PHE A 12 -57.35 3.35 -11.69
C PHE A 12 -56.34 4.38 -12.19
N HIS A 13 -56.61 5.68 -12.01
CA HIS A 13 -55.68 6.73 -12.40
C HIS A 13 -54.42 6.74 -11.52
N ALA A 14 -54.55 6.51 -10.21
CA ALA A 14 -53.40 6.43 -9.30
C ALA A 14 -52.46 5.25 -9.64
N LYS A 15 -53.01 4.06 -9.92
CA LYS A 15 -52.20 2.89 -10.31
C LYS A 15 -51.52 3.05 -11.67
N GLN A 16 -52.17 3.69 -12.65
CA GLN A 16 -51.53 3.98 -13.95
C GLN A 16 -50.42 5.04 -13.83
N VAL A 17 -50.59 6.05 -12.98
CA VAL A 17 -49.54 7.06 -12.72
C VAL A 17 -48.33 6.43 -12.02
N ASP A 18 -48.54 5.48 -11.11
CA ASP A 18 -47.44 4.80 -10.42
C ASP A 18 -46.68 3.82 -11.32
N LEU A 19 -47.37 3.10 -12.22
CA LEU A 19 -46.75 2.26 -13.25
C LEU A 19 -45.92 3.07 -14.25
N THR A 20 -46.43 4.24 -14.68
CA THR A 20 -45.73 5.12 -15.64
C THR A 20 -44.56 5.86 -15.01
N LYS A 21 -44.64 6.24 -13.72
CA LYS A 21 -43.49 6.77 -12.94
C LYS A 21 -42.41 5.70 -12.75
N ASN A 22 -42.79 4.45 -12.47
CA ASN A 22 -41.82 3.35 -12.34
C ASN A 22 -41.12 3.03 -13.67
N LEU A 23 -41.83 3.06 -14.80
CA LEU A 23 -41.24 2.85 -16.13
C LEU A 23 -40.27 3.99 -16.52
N LYS A 24 -40.66 5.25 -16.29
CA LYS A 24 -39.75 6.40 -16.50
C LYS A 24 -38.52 6.32 -15.60
N ASN A 25 -38.68 5.96 -14.33
CA ASN A 25 -37.54 5.80 -13.42
C ASN A 25 -36.62 4.67 -13.89
N LYS A 26 -37.16 3.55 -14.38
CA LYS A 26 -36.37 2.42 -14.90
C LYS A 26 -35.57 2.81 -16.15
N GLU A 27 -36.14 3.62 -17.05
CA GLU A 27 -35.44 4.16 -18.22
C GLU A 27 -34.36 5.19 -17.84
N ILE A 28 -34.61 6.02 -16.82
CA ILE A 28 -33.64 6.97 -16.27
C ILE A 28 -32.45 6.22 -15.63
N PHE A 29 -32.71 5.17 -14.85
CA PHE A 29 -31.65 4.32 -14.29
C PHE A 29 -30.86 3.57 -15.36
N GLN A 30 -31.49 3.14 -16.46
CA GLN A 30 -30.80 2.50 -17.58
C GLN A 30 -29.91 3.48 -18.36
N LYS A 31 -30.38 4.72 -18.59
CA LYS A 31 -29.61 5.78 -19.27
C LYS A 31 -28.45 6.31 -18.42
N HIS A 32 -28.61 6.44 -17.10
CA HIS A 32 -27.48 6.83 -16.24
C HIS A 32 -26.47 5.69 -16.03
N SER A 33 -26.92 4.42 -16.05
CA SER A 33 -26.02 3.25 -15.96
C SER A 33 -25.09 3.10 -17.17
N SER A 34 -25.55 3.43 -18.38
CA SER A 34 -24.71 3.37 -19.58
C SER A 34 -23.66 4.47 -19.63
N HIS A 35 -23.99 5.68 -19.14
CA HIS A 35 -23.02 6.78 -19.03
C HIS A 35 -21.97 6.56 -17.92
N LEU A 36 -22.35 5.99 -16.77
CA LEU A 36 -21.39 5.61 -15.73
C LEU A 36 -20.42 4.50 -16.22
N LYS A 37 -20.89 3.54 -17.04
CA LYS A 37 -20.02 2.52 -17.62
C LYS A 37 -19.02 3.08 -18.65
N SER A 38 -19.42 4.07 -19.44
CA SER A 38 -18.52 4.70 -20.41
C SER A 38 -17.50 5.65 -19.76
N ASP A 39 -17.85 6.30 -18.65
CA ASP A 39 -16.92 7.16 -17.91
C ASP A 39 -15.91 6.37 -17.06
N ILE A 40 -16.33 5.23 -16.46
CA ILE A 40 -15.40 4.29 -15.81
C ILE A 40 -14.43 3.66 -16.83
N GLN A 41 -14.87 3.45 -18.08
CA GLN A 41 -14.00 2.96 -19.17
C GLN A 41 -13.10 4.06 -19.77
N ARG A 42 -13.46 5.34 -19.67
CA ARG A 42 -12.63 6.46 -20.15
C ARG A 42 -11.58 6.91 -19.13
N GLN A 43 -11.83 6.81 -17.83
CA GLN A 43 -10.84 7.14 -16.80
C GLN A 43 -9.70 6.11 -16.64
N ARG A 44 -9.85 4.89 -17.19
CA ARG A 44 -8.77 3.89 -17.20
C ARG A 44 -7.71 4.09 -18.29
N LYS A 45 -7.86 5.07 -19.20
CA LYS A 45 -6.99 5.16 -20.39
C LYS A 45 -5.97 6.28 -20.43
N LYS A 46 -5.84 7.15 -19.41
CA LYS A 46 -4.80 8.19 -19.40
C LYS A 46 -4.31 8.52 -18.00
N GLN A 47 -3.58 7.58 -17.39
CA GLN A 47 -2.45 7.95 -16.55
C GLN A 47 -1.23 7.23 -17.14
N PRO A 48 -0.15 7.93 -17.51
CA PRO A 48 1.11 7.27 -17.79
C PRO A 48 1.53 6.63 -16.46
N LEU A 49 1.40 5.31 -16.33
CA LEU A 49 2.10 4.59 -15.27
C LEU A 49 3.59 4.87 -15.50
N GLU A 50 4.16 5.70 -14.63
CA GLU A 50 5.59 5.82 -14.49
C GLU A 50 6.17 4.42 -14.31
N LYS A 51 7.10 4.09 -15.20
CA LYS A 51 7.71 2.79 -15.37
C LYS A 51 8.57 2.44 -14.16
N PHE A 52 7.95 1.83 -13.16
CA PHE A 52 8.62 1.00 -12.16
C PHE A 52 8.00 -0.40 -12.13
N HIS A 53 7.85 -1.00 -13.31
CA HIS A 53 7.78 -2.46 -13.41
C HIS A 53 9.15 -2.91 -13.87
N GLN A 54 9.99 -3.31 -12.91
CA GLN A 54 10.92 -4.39 -13.22
C GLN A 54 10.04 -5.53 -13.71
N ASP A 55 10.14 -5.87 -15.00
CA ASP A 55 9.46 -7.01 -15.60
C ASP A 55 9.93 -8.28 -14.89
N HIS A 56 9.31 -8.58 -13.75
CA HIS A 56 9.37 -9.90 -13.16
C HIS A 56 8.55 -10.76 -14.11
N THR A 57 9.22 -11.33 -15.11
CA THR A 57 8.65 -12.32 -16.00
C THR A 57 8.18 -13.45 -15.10
N ILE A 58 6.88 -13.51 -14.82
CA ILE A 58 6.28 -14.57 -14.02
C ILE A 58 6.64 -15.87 -14.75
N PRO A 59 7.38 -16.80 -14.13
CA PRO A 59 7.75 -18.04 -14.78
C PRO A 59 6.47 -18.81 -15.10
N TYR A 60 6.13 -18.88 -16.39
CA TYR A 60 4.99 -19.64 -16.85
C TYR A 60 5.47 -21.05 -17.21
N LEU A 61 4.74 -22.06 -16.73
CA LEU A 61 5.00 -23.44 -17.09
C LEU A 61 4.67 -23.63 -18.58
N ARG A 62 5.66 -24.05 -19.37
CA ARG A 62 5.43 -24.47 -20.76
C ARG A 62 4.90 -25.89 -20.79
N GLN A 63 3.82 -26.12 -21.53
CA GLN A 63 3.31 -27.47 -21.74
C GLN A 63 4.38 -28.30 -22.47
N GLN A 64 4.85 -29.37 -21.83
CA GLN A 64 5.79 -30.31 -22.42
C GLN A 64 5.12 -31.68 -22.59
N ILE A 65 4.95 -32.11 -23.84
CA ILE A 65 4.45 -33.45 -24.15
C ILE A 65 5.65 -34.40 -24.20
N ARG A 66 5.63 -35.45 -23.37
CA ARG A 66 6.67 -36.50 -23.35
C ARG A 66 6.05 -37.85 -23.69
N ARG A 67 6.68 -38.61 -24.60
CA ARG A 67 6.32 -40.01 -24.86
C ARG A 67 7.02 -40.89 -23.82
N ILE A 68 6.25 -41.63 -23.02
CA ILE A 68 6.77 -42.47 -21.95
C ILE A 68 6.57 -43.94 -22.35
N PRO A 69 7.63 -44.77 -22.36
CA PRO A 69 7.50 -46.19 -22.69
C PRO A 69 6.72 -46.93 -21.58
N ARG A 70 5.92 -47.95 -21.98
CA ARG A 70 5.06 -48.72 -21.05
C ARG A 70 5.83 -49.40 -19.91
N SER A 71 7.08 -49.79 -20.16
CA SER A 71 7.98 -50.34 -19.13
C SER A 71 8.28 -49.36 -17.99
N VAL A 72 8.36 -48.06 -18.29
CA VAL A 72 8.58 -47.01 -17.29
C VAL A 72 7.30 -46.72 -16.50
N ILE A 73 6.13 -46.82 -17.14
CA ILE A 73 4.83 -46.69 -16.47
C ILE A 73 4.69 -47.79 -15.41
N ASN A 74 4.84 -49.06 -15.80
CA ASN A 74 4.67 -50.17 -14.88
C ASN A 74 5.70 -50.20 -13.74
N ARG A 75 6.91 -49.64 -13.96
CA ARG A 75 7.99 -49.60 -12.96
C ARG A 75 7.93 -48.39 -12.01
N ARG A 76 7.51 -47.22 -12.50
CA ARG A 76 7.58 -45.95 -11.74
C ARG A 76 6.24 -45.43 -11.27
N TRP A 77 5.14 -45.84 -11.90
CA TRP A 77 3.82 -45.35 -11.55
C TRP A 77 3.21 -46.29 -10.53
N THR A 78 2.77 -45.73 -9.41
CA THR A 78 2.15 -46.46 -8.33
C THR A 78 0.65 -46.29 -8.41
N GLN A 79 -0.10 -47.23 -7.85
CA GLN A 79 -1.53 -47.02 -7.61
C GLN A 79 -1.70 -45.86 -6.62
N ILE A 80 -2.83 -45.16 -6.73
CA ILE A 80 -3.19 -44.11 -5.77
C ILE A 80 -3.32 -44.72 -4.37
N SER A 81 -2.86 -43.99 -3.36
CA SER A 81 -3.01 -44.40 -1.96
C SER A 81 -4.49 -44.45 -1.56
N GLU A 82 -4.89 -45.43 -0.75
CA GLU A 82 -6.29 -45.55 -0.29
C GLU A 82 -6.73 -44.30 0.49
N SER A 83 -5.83 -43.64 1.22
CA SER A 83 -6.10 -42.37 1.91
C SER A 83 -6.53 -41.27 0.94
N SER A 84 -5.82 -41.10 -0.18
CA SER A 84 -6.18 -40.12 -1.20
C SER A 84 -7.50 -40.49 -1.91
N LEU A 85 -7.79 -41.78 -2.11
CA LEU A 85 -9.08 -42.22 -2.67
C LEU A 85 -10.25 -41.83 -1.76
N ILE A 86 -10.10 -42.01 -0.45
CA ILE A 86 -11.13 -41.64 0.52
C ILE A 86 -11.38 -40.12 0.46
N GLN A 87 -10.33 -39.31 0.43
CA GLN A 87 -10.45 -37.84 0.31
C GLN A 87 -11.14 -37.42 -1.00
N ILE A 88 -10.80 -38.03 -2.13
CA ILE A 88 -11.46 -37.75 -3.42
C ILE A 88 -12.94 -38.11 -3.36
N VAL A 89 -13.29 -39.26 -2.78
CA VAL A 89 -14.68 -39.70 -2.62
C VAL A 89 -15.45 -38.76 -1.69
N GLU A 90 -14.82 -38.25 -0.63
CA GLU A 90 -15.40 -37.27 0.28
C GLU A 90 -15.72 -35.96 -0.44
N ILE A 91 -14.76 -35.41 -1.21
CA ILE A 91 -14.99 -34.21 -2.03
C ILE A 91 -16.14 -34.43 -3.02
N LEU A 92 -16.19 -35.59 -3.68
CA LEU A 92 -17.28 -35.92 -4.61
C LEU A 92 -18.65 -36.01 -3.90
N LYS A 93 -18.68 -36.50 -2.66
CA LYS A 93 -19.90 -36.54 -1.82
C LYS A 93 -20.33 -35.13 -1.39
N ASP A 94 -19.40 -34.25 -1.08
CA ASP A 94 -19.70 -32.85 -0.74
C ASP A 94 -20.29 -32.09 -1.94
N ILE A 95 -19.69 -32.28 -3.12
CA ILE A 95 -20.22 -31.74 -4.38
C ILE A 95 -21.61 -32.32 -4.66
N GLN A 96 -21.78 -33.63 -4.51
CA GLN A 96 -23.07 -34.30 -4.65
C GLN A 96 -24.12 -33.68 -3.71
N ARG A 97 -23.77 -33.39 -2.45
CA ARG A 97 -24.69 -32.76 -1.49
C ARG A 97 -25.17 -31.40 -2.00
N SER A 98 -24.25 -30.57 -2.50
CA SER A 98 -24.59 -29.26 -3.08
C SER A 98 -25.57 -29.39 -4.27
N VAL A 99 -25.29 -30.32 -5.19
CA VAL A 99 -26.16 -30.59 -6.35
C VAL A 99 -27.53 -31.13 -5.93
N ILE A 100 -27.59 -32.08 -5.00
CA ILE A 100 -28.85 -32.63 -4.48
C ILE A 100 -29.72 -31.54 -3.83
N MET A 101 -29.11 -30.63 -3.06
CA MET A 101 -29.83 -29.54 -2.39
C MET A 101 -30.39 -28.50 -3.38
N SER A 102 -29.78 -28.34 -4.56
CA SER A 102 -30.30 -27.50 -5.63
C SER A 102 -31.60 -28.02 -6.28
N ILE A 103 -31.87 -29.34 -6.19
CA ILE A 103 -33.04 -29.95 -6.83
C ILE A 103 -34.26 -29.78 -5.92
N ARG A 104 -35.31 -29.11 -6.42
CA ARG A 104 -36.54 -28.81 -5.67
C ARG A 104 -37.45 -30.03 -5.44
N HIS A 105 -37.55 -30.94 -6.41
CA HIS A 105 -38.48 -32.08 -6.36
C HIS A 105 -37.91 -33.28 -5.61
N LYS A 106 -38.65 -33.85 -4.65
CA LYS A 106 -38.20 -34.96 -3.78
C LYS A 106 -37.91 -36.26 -4.54
N THR A 107 -38.73 -36.63 -5.53
CA THR A 107 -38.55 -37.85 -6.34
C THR A 107 -37.28 -37.77 -7.18
N ARG A 108 -37.13 -36.69 -7.96
CA ARG A 108 -35.91 -36.40 -8.74
C ARG A 108 -34.66 -36.28 -7.87
N ARG A 109 -34.80 -35.80 -6.63
CA ARG A 109 -33.70 -35.72 -5.66
C ARG A 109 -33.19 -37.12 -5.28
N MET A 110 -34.10 -38.07 -5.00
CA MET A 110 -33.70 -39.45 -4.68
C MET A 110 -33.08 -40.17 -5.89
N ASP A 111 -33.63 -39.98 -7.10
CA ASP A 111 -33.09 -40.58 -8.32
C ASP A 111 -31.70 -40.02 -8.64
N ALA A 112 -31.52 -38.70 -8.52
CA ALA A 112 -30.22 -38.05 -8.67
C ALA A 112 -29.21 -38.55 -7.63
N GLN A 113 -29.63 -38.68 -6.36
CA GLN A 113 -28.76 -39.21 -5.30
C GLN A 113 -28.31 -40.65 -5.60
N ARG A 114 -29.22 -41.52 -6.06
CA ARG A 114 -28.91 -42.90 -6.42
C ARG A 114 -27.94 -42.96 -7.60
N ASN A 115 -28.21 -42.21 -8.66
CA ASN A 115 -27.37 -42.19 -9.86
C ASN A 115 -25.98 -41.62 -9.59
N LEU A 116 -25.89 -40.54 -8.80
CA LEU A 116 -24.62 -39.94 -8.41
C LEU A 116 -23.82 -40.88 -7.51
N ASN A 117 -24.43 -41.58 -6.57
CA ASN A 117 -23.74 -42.60 -5.76
C ASN A 117 -23.16 -43.73 -6.61
N ILE A 118 -23.92 -44.23 -7.60
CA ILE A 118 -23.42 -45.24 -8.54
C ILE A 118 -22.22 -44.69 -9.34
N MET A 119 -22.29 -43.45 -9.79
CA MET A 119 -21.21 -42.80 -10.53
C MET A 119 -19.97 -42.61 -9.65
N ILE A 120 -20.12 -42.16 -8.40
CA ILE A 120 -19.02 -42.00 -7.43
C ILE A 120 -18.32 -43.35 -7.19
N ASN A 121 -19.08 -44.44 -7.01
CA ASN A 121 -18.49 -45.77 -6.85
C ASN A 121 -17.75 -46.22 -8.12
N LYS A 122 -18.33 -46.01 -9.31
CA LYS A 122 -17.64 -46.29 -10.59
C LYS A 122 -16.36 -45.47 -10.76
N ILE A 123 -16.37 -44.22 -10.30
CA ILE A 123 -15.20 -43.34 -10.33
C ILE A 123 -14.14 -43.87 -9.36
N ARG A 124 -14.51 -44.23 -8.12
CA ARG A 124 -13.59 -44.86 -7.15
C ARG A 124 -12.93 -46.10 -7.72
N ASP A 125 -13.69 -46.99 -8.34
CA ASP A 125 -13.17 -48.24 -8.93
C ASP A 125 -12.28 -47.96 -10.14
N ARG A 126 -12.56 -46.91 -10.91
CA ARG A 126 -11.69 -46.51 -12.04
C ARG A 126 -10.40 -45.89 -11.53
N ILE A 127 -10.46 -44.99 -10.55
CA ILE A 127 -9.30 -44.29 -10.01
C ILE A 127 -8.35 -45.25 -9.27
N SER A 128 -8.87 -46.23 -8.51
CA SER A 128 -8.03 -47.25 -7.84
C SER A 128 -7.22 -48.11 -8.82
N ARG A 129 -7.72 -48.30 -10.05
CA ARG A 129 -7.03 -49.02 -11.12
C ARG A 129 -6.08 -48.14 -11.94
N LEU A 130 -6.14 -46.81 -11.79
CA LEU A 130 -5.25 -45.91 -12.49
C LEU A 130 -3.89 -45.88 -11.82
N LEU A 131 -2.85 -46.08 -12.63
CA LEU A 131 -1.47 -45.85 -12.24
C LEU A 131 -1.19 -44.36 -12.36
N VAL A 132 -0.63 -43.76 -11.31
CA VAL A 132 -0.29 -42.34 -11.27
C VAL A 132 1.23 -42.20 -11.17
N PRO A 133 1.85 -41.25 -11.90
CA PRO A 133 3.25 -40.95 -11.73
C PRO A 133 3.54 -40.60 -10.26
N SER A 134 4.48 -41.33 -9.65
CA SER A 134 5.01 -40.94 -8.34
C SER A 134 5.82 -39.66 -8.52
N SER A 135 5.27 -38.53 -8.04
CA SER A 135 6.01 -37.26 -8.00
C SER A 135 7.10 -37.38 -6.94
N LYS A 136 8.36 -37.23 -7.34
CA LYS A 136 9.48 -37.13 -6.39
C LYS A 136 9.45 -35.82 -5.61
N GLU A 137 8.79 -34.81 -6.16
CA GLU A 137 8.59 -33.51 -5.52
C GLU A 137 7.23 -33.53 -4.82
N GLN A 138 7.27 -33.56 -3.49
CA GLN A 138 6.08 -33.38 -2.65
C GLN A 138 5.69 -31.90 -2.74
N TYR A 139 4.84 -31.56 -3.69
CA TYR A 139 4.23 -30.24 -3.77
C TYR A 139 3.24 -30.11 -2.60
N ASN A 140 3.73 -29.58 -1.49
CA ASN A 140 2.90 -29.28 -0.32
C ASN A 140 2.07 -28.03 -0.60
N TYR A 141 0.90 -28.23 -1.21
CA TYR A 141 -0.04 -27.17 -1.53
C TYR A 141 -0.39 -26.33 -0.28
N GLU A 142 -0.54 -26.97 0.88
CA GLU A 142 -0.83 -26.29 2.14
C GLU A 142 0.28 -25.30 2.52
N LYS A 143 1.54 -25.73 2.47
CA LYS A 143 2.69 -24.85 2.75
C LYS A 143 2.78 -23.69 1.76
N LEU A 144 2.46 -23.92 0.48
CA LEU A 144 2.42 -22.85 -0.52
C LEU A 144 1.27 -21.87 -0.24
N LYS A 145 0.10 -22.37 0.16
CA LYS A 145 -1.05 -21.56 0.53
C LYS A 145 -0.76 -20.72 1.77
N GLU A 146 -0.15 -21.28 2.80
CA GLU A 146 0.29 -20.55 4.00
C GLU A 146 1.26 -19.43 3.64
N LYS A 147 2.26 -19.72 2.79
CA LYS A 147 3.20 -18.72 2.31
C LYS A 147 2.53 -17.61 1.50
N ASN A 148 1.54 -17.96 0.68
CA ASN A 148 0.79 -16.97 -0.07
C ASN A 148 -0.06 -16.08 0.87
N GLN A 149 -0.71 -16.66 1.87
CA GLN A 149 -1.46 -15.91 2.88
C GLN A 149 -0.56 -14.99 3.71
N GLU A 150 0.64 -15.44 4.08
CA GLU A 150 1.66 -14.62 4.75
C GLU A 150 2.02 -13.40 3.89
N LEU A 151 2.32 -13.61 2.60
CA LEU A 151 2.64 -12.54 1.66
C LEU A 151 1.46 -11.59 1.42
N GLU A 152 0.24 -12.11 1.29
CA GLU A 152 -0.98 -11.30 1.17
C GLU A 152 -1.18 -10.44 2.42
N SER A 153 -0.95 -10.97 3.63
CA SER A 153 -1.08 -10.20 4.86
C SER A 153 -0.08 -9.04 4.95
N ILE A 154 1.18 -9.29 4.54
CA ILE A 154 2.22 -8.26 4.47
C ILE A 154 1.85 -7.21 3.43
N LEU A 155 1.37 -7.63 2.26
CA LEU A 155 0.95 -6.72 1.20
C LEU A 155 -0.19 -5.80 1.68
N ILE A 156 -1.22 -6.36 2.33
CA ILE A 156 -2.35 -5.59 2.86
C ILE A 156 -1.86 -4.59 3.90
N SER A 157 -1.01 -5.01 4.84
CA SER A 157 -0.46 -4.13 5.87
C SER A 157 0.34 -2.96 5.25
N ASN A 158 1.16 -3.24 4.25
CA ASN A 158 1.93 -2.21 3.53
C ASN A 158 1.01 -1.24 2.77
N LEU A 159 -0.03 -1.73 2.11
CA LEU A 159 -1.01 -0.89 1.41
C LEU A 159 -1.77 0.02 2.37
N GLU A 160 -2.16 -0.50 3.55
CA GLU A 160 -2.77 0.32 4.59
C GLU A 160 -1.83 1.39 5.10
N GLN A 161 -0.55 1.05 5.33
CA GLN A 161 0.47 2.02 5.73
C GLN A 161 0.64 3.12 4.68
N ILE A 162 0.73 2.76 3.40
CA ILE A 162 0.83 3.71 2.29
C ILE A 162 -0.40 4.63 2.27
N SER A 163 -1.61 4.08 2.37
CA SER A 163 -2.83 4.88 2.40
C SER A 163 -2.88 5.86 3.58
N ARG A 164 -2.39 5.46 4.76
CA ARG A 164 -2.26 6.36 5.92
C ARG A 164 -1.26 7.48 5.65
N LEU A 165 -0.10 7.16 5.08
CA LEU A 165 0.93 8.14 4.74
C LEU A 165 0.46 9.12 3.68
N GLU A 166 -0.25 8.65 2.65
CA GLU A 166 -0.83 9.52 1.62
C GLU A 166 -1.86 10.50 2.20
N LYS A 167 -2.71 10.03 3.13
CA LYS A 167 -3.65 10.91 3.84
C LYS A 167 -2.91 11.97 4.67
N ALA A 168 -1.90 11.56 5.44
CA ALA A 168 -1.10 12.49 6.24
C ALA A 168 -0.38 13.52 5.37
N LEU A 169 0.22 13.08 4.26
CA LEU A 169 0.90 13.94 3.30
C LEU A 169 -0.06 14.94 2.66
N ASN A 170 -1.27 14.52 2.32
CA ASN A 170 -2.29 15.44 1.78
C ASN A 170 -2.74 16.48 2.81
N GLN A 171 -2.88 16.09 4.07
CA GLN A 171 -3.19 17.02 5.16
C GLN A 171 -2.06 18.04 5.37
N GLU A 172 -0.81 17.58 5.38
CA GLU A 172 0.36 18.44 5.54
C GLU A 172 0.51 19.42 4.37
N LYS A 173 0.33 18.95 3.12
CA LYS A 173 0.29 19.83 1.95
C LYS A 173 -0.81 20.89 2.03
N TYR A 174 -1.97 20.53 2.54
CA TYR A 174 -3.07 21.48 2.74
C TYR A 174 -2.72 22.53 3.79
N LEU A 175 -2.14 22.11 4.92
CA LEU A 175 -1.68 23.03 5.97
C LEU A 175 -0.58 23.97 5.45
N LEU A 176 0.40 23.44 4.72
CA LEU A 176 1.47 24.23 4.11
C LEU A 176 0.92 25.29 3.15
N SER A 177 -0.05 24.93 2.30
CA SER A 177 -0.70 25.87 1.39
C SER A 177 -1.41 27.01 2.15
N LYS A 178 -2.04 26.69 3.27
CA LYS A 178 -2.68 27.70 4.15
C LYS A 178 -1.65 28.62 4.81
N GLU A 179 -0.54 28.08 5.29
CA GLU A 179 0.56 28.85 5.89
C GLU A 179 1.23 29.77 4.85
N GLU A 180 1.46 29.28 3.64
CA GLU A 180 1.97 30.10 2.54
C GLU A 180 1.02 31.25 2.18
N ALA A 181 -0.29 31.00 2.15
CA ALA A 181 -1.28 32.05 1.93
C ALA A 181 -1.24 33.11 3.03
N ASN A 182 -1.22 32.69 4.30
CA ASN A 182 -1.11 33.61 5.45
C ASN A 182 0.20 34.41 5.40
N PHE A 183 1.32 33.78 5.06
CA PHE A 183 2.61 34.46 4.94
C PHE A 183 2.58 35.52 3.81
N ARG A 184 1.93 35.21 2.68
CA ARG A 184 1.75 36.18 1.58
C ARG A 184 0.88 37.37 2.01
N GLU A 185 -0.11 37.17 2.86
CA GLU A 185 -0.92 38.26 3.41
C GLU A 185 -0.12 39.13 4.39
N LEU A 186 0.60 38.51 5.33
CA LEU A 186 1.44 39.22 6.29
C LEU A 186 2.56 40.02 5.60
N THR A 187 3.18 39.47 4.56
CA THR A 187 4.21 40.18 3.80
C THR A 187 3.64 41.38 3.03
N LYS A 188 2.43 41.27 2.46
CA LYS A 188 1.74 42.42 1.84
C LYS A 188 1.42 43.50 2.88
N ASN A 189 0.92 43.12 4.05
CA ASN A 189 0.62 44.05 5.14
C ASN A 189 1.89 44.74 5.65
N ALA A 190 2.96 44.00 5.89
CA ALA A 190 4.25 44.56 6.29
C ALA A 190 4.82 45.53 5.22
N GLN A 191 4.66 45.22 3.93
CA GLN A 191 5.04 46.13 2.84
C GLN A 191 4.17 47.40 2.81
N TYR A 192 2.87 47.28 3.09
CA TYR A 192 1.98 48.43 3.20
C TYR A 192 2.38 49.33 4.38
N ASP A 193 2.65 48.73 5.54
CA ASP A 193 3.12 49.44 6.73
C ASP A 193 4.47 50.11 6.50
N GLU A 194 5.42 49.44 5.85
CA GLU A 194 6.68 50.07 5.45
C GLU A 194 6.46 51.27 4.52
N LYS A 195 5.55 51.16 3.55
CA LYS A 195 5.22 52.28 2.66
C LYS A 195 4.57 53.43 3.42
N SER A 196 3.65 53.14 4.34
CA SER A 196 3.03 54.12 5.24
C SER A 196 4.08 54.80 6.13
N LYS A 197 4.97 54.03 6.77
CA LYS A 197 6.11 54.55 7.55
C LYS A 197 7.04 55.42 6.70
N LYS A 198 7.32 55.04 5.44
CA LYS A 198 8.12 55.86 4.51
C LYS A 198 7.42 57.17 4.16
N GLN A 199 6.09 57.19 4.02
CA GLN A 199 5.31 58.42 3.81
C GLN A 199 5.35 59.31 5.06
N ILE A 200 5.21 58.73 6.26
CA ILE A 200 5.34 59.44 7.54
C ILE A 200 6.76 60.05 7.69
N LYS A 201 7.81 59.33 7.27
CA LYS A 201 9.20 59.84 7.28
C LYS A 201 9.45 61.00 6.29
N ARG A 202 8.56 61.25 5.32
CA ARG A 202 8.60 62.41 4.40
C ARG A 202 7.90 63.64 4.97
N LEU A 203 7.26 63.54 6.14
CA LEU A 203 6.68 64.66 6.85
C LEU A 203 7.79 65.51 7.51
N HIS A 204 7.47 66.76 7.83
CA HIS A 204 8.40 67.73 8.40
C HIS A 204 9.09 67.17 9.66
N PRO A 205 10.40 67.40 9.90
CA PRO A 205 11.17 66.78 10.98
C PRO A 205 10.59 66.87 12.39
N LEU A 206 9.71 67.85 12.66
CA LEU A 206 9.03 68.05 13.94
C LEU A 206 7.87 67.07 14.21
N LEU A 207 7.39 66.33 13.19
CA LEU A 207 6.32 65.32 13.30
C LEU A 207 6.87 63.87 13.23
N ARG A 208 8.19 63.71 13.16
CA ARG A 208 8.85 62.42 13.05
C ARG A 208 8.94 61.80 14.44
N LEU A 209 8.12 60.79 14.73
CA LEU A 209 8.32 59.93 15.89
C LEU A 209 9.68 59.23 15.73
N GLN A 210 10.59 59.50 16.67
CA GLN A 210 11.93 58.94 16.72
C GLN A 210 11.88 57.44 17.01
N ASP A 211 12.07 56.64 15.96
CA ASP A 211 12.64 55.30 16.09
C ASP A 211 14.01 55.36 15.41
N ASP A 212 15.03 55.54 16.23
CA ASP A 212 16.41 55.35 15.83
C ASP A 212 16.80 53.87 15.97
N GLN A 213 17.66 53.46 15.03
CA GLN A 213 18.46 52.23 14.97
C GLN A 213 17.86 51.04 14.21
N ILE A 214 18.08 51.05 12.88
CA ILE A 214 18.20 49.82 12.09
C ILE A 214 19.44 49.97 11.19
N GLU A 215 20.50 49.25 11.56
CA GLU A 215 21.72 48.99 10.80
C GLU A 215 21.43 48.24 9.46
N PRO A 216 22.15 48.52 8.36
CA PRO A 216 21.94 47.84 7.09
C PRO A 216 22.70 46.51 6.96
N LYS A 217 21.93 45.47 6.64
CA LYS A 217 22.21 44.22 5.90
C LYS A 217 23.67 43.95 5.44
N PHE A 218 24.24 42.87 5.96
CA PHE A 218 25.32 42.11 5.31
C PHE A 218 24.79 41.33 4.09
N SER A 219 25.53 41.41 2.97
CA SER A 219 25.29 40.70 1.72
C SER A 219 26.30 39.54 1.58
N TYR A 220 25.83 38.30 1.42
CA TYR A 220 26.66 37.14 1.09
C TYR A 220 26.24 36.60 -0.27
N THR A 221 26.83 37.11 -1.35
CA THR A 221 26.78 36.45 -2.66
C THR A 221 28.08 36.68 -3.42
N GLN A 222 29.08 35.86 -3.09
CA GLN A 222 30.19 35.55 -3.99
C GLN A 222 30.52 34.07 -3.85
N ILE A 223 29.78 33.23 -4.59
CA ILE A 223 30.34 31.97 -5.10
C ILE A 223 29.97 31.94 -6.58
N ASN A 224 30.97 32.30 -7.38
CA ASN A 224 31.01 32.17 -8.81
C ASN A 224 31.39 30.72 -9.12
N LEU A 225 30.54 29.98 -9.82
CA LEU A 225 30.93 28.71 -10.44
C LEU A 225 30.46 28.78 -11.88
N ASN A 226 31.43 29.01 -12.76
CA ASN A 226 31.25 28.82 -14.18
C ASN A 226 32.44 28.05 -14.75
N GLU A 227 32.15 27.40 -15.87
CA GLU A 227 33.04 26.72 -16.82
C GLU A 227 33.40 25.27 -16.53
N ASN A 228 33.49 24.38 -17.52
CA ASN A 228 32.77 24.09 -18.76
C ASN A 228 33.45 22.82 -19.32
N ASN A 229 32.70 22.05 -20.10
CA ASN A 229 33.18 21.09 -21.11
C ASN A 229 34.02 19.87 -20.67
N SER A 230 33.43 18.69 -20.87
CA SER A 230 34.13 17.67 -21.66
C SER A 230 33.10 16.91 -22.51
N LEU A 231 33.13 17.19 -23.81
CA LEU A 231 32.58 16.33 -24.84
C LEU A 231 33.60 15.21 -25.08
N ALA A 232 33.32 14.03 -24.54
CA ALA A 232 33.89 12.78 -25.02
C ALA A 232 32.77 11.74 -24.96
N PHE A 233 32.41 11.19 -26.11
CA PHE A 233 31.50 10.06 -26.21
C PHE A 233 32.20 8.86 -25.58
N ASP A 234 31.68 8.35 -24.47
CA ASP A 234 32.29 7.23 -23.74
C ASP A 234 31.22 6.21 -23.36
N ILE A 235 31.66 4.96 -23.17
CA ILE A 235 30.89 3.69 -23.08
C ILE A 235 30.02 3.60 -21.80
N LEU A 236 29.30 4.68 -21.49
CA LEU A 236 28.53 4.93 -20.26
C LEU A 236 27.05 5.25 -20.54
N SER A 237 26.56 5.06 -21.77
CA SER A 237 25.16 5.31 -22.12
C SER A 237 24.19 4.23 -21.62
N ASP A 238 24.63 3.32 -20.74
CA ASP A 238 23.71 2.41 -20.07
C ASP A 238 23.10 3.13 -18.86
N LYS A 239 21.84 3.54 -19.01
CA LYS A 239 21.06 4.23 -17.99
C LYS A 239 21.05 3.48 -16.65
N SER A 240 21.20 2.15 -16.70
CA SER A 240 21.28 1.28 -15.52
C SER A 240 22.58 1.47 -14.72
N PHE A 241 23.73 1.64 -15.38
CA PHE A 241 25.03 1.83 -14.72
C PHE A 241 25.12 3.20 -14.04
N ILE A 242 24.63 4.26 -14.68
CA ILE A 242 24.57 5.61 -14.08
C ILE A 242 23.66 5.62 -12.85
N THR A 243 22.53 4.90 -12.88
CA THR A 243 21.67 4.77 -11.68
C THR A 243 22.36 4.03 -10.56
N LEU A 244 23.12 2.98 -10.89
CA LEU A 244 23.84 2.17 -9.91
C LEU A 244 25.01 2.97 -9.30
N GLU A 245 25.77 3.70 -10.11
CA GLU A 245 26.83 4.59 -9.63
C GLU A 245 26.26 5.70 -8.73
N ARG A 246 25.11 6.29 -9.09
CA ARG A 246 24.41 7.28 -8.25
C ARG A 246 23.95 6.66 -6.94
N GLN A 247 23.38 5.46 -6.97
CA GLN A 247 22.95 4.74 -5.77
C GLN A 247 24.15 4.41 -4.87
N ILE A 248 25.25 3.90 -5.43
CA ILE A 248 26.47 3.63 -4.66
C ILE A 248 27.02 4.92 -4.04
N LYS A 249 27.12 6.02 -4.79
CA LYS A 249 27.55 7.31 -4.26
C LYS A 249 26.63 7.78 -3.12
N GLN A 250 25.32 7.61 -3.25
CA GLN A 250 24.36 7.92 -2.19
C GLN A 250 24.56 7.02 -0.96
N TYR A 251 24.74 5.72 -1.14
CA TYR A 251 24.99 4.78 -0.04
C TYR A 251 26.32 5.07 0.67
N VAL A 252 27.39 5.35 -0.06
CA VAL A 252 28.69 5.72 0.51
C VAL A 252 28.61 7.03 1.26
N ASN A 253 27.90 8.03 0.73
CA ASN A 253 27.67 9.30 1.44
C ASN A 253 26.80 9.10 2.69
N ASN A 254 25.81 8.21 2.64
CA ASN A 254 25.00 7.84 3.81
C ASN A 254 25.81 7.06 4.85
N MET A 255 26.70 6.17 4.44
CA MET A 255 27.61 5.48 5.36
C MET A 255 28.63 6.44 5.97
N LYS A 256 29.15 7.40 5.20
CA LYS A 256 30.05 8.44 5.70
C LYS A 256 29.34 9.34 6.71
N SER A 257 28.13 9.79 6.41
CA SER A 257 27.34 10.61 7.33
C SER A 257 26.90 9.83 8.58
N SER A 258 26.52 8.56 8.43
CA SER A 258 26.23 7.66 9.56
C SER A 258 27.47 7.42 10.43
N SER A 259 28.63 7.16 9.83
CA SER A 259 29.90 6.98 10.55
C SER A 259 30.30 8.23 11.32
N THR A 260 30.19 9.42 10.73
CA THR A 260 30.44 10.68 11.46
C THR A 260 29.44 10.89 12.60
N ARG A 261 28.16 10.50 12.44
CA ARG A 261 27.16 10.53 13.51
C ARG A 261 27.48 9.54 14.62
N ALA A 262 27.86 8.31 14.29
CA ALA A 262 28.29 7.30 15.25
C ALA A 262 29.56 7.74 16.02
N GLY A 263 30.52 8.36 15.33
CA GLY A 263 31.71 8.95 15.96
C GLY A 263 31.35 10.05 16.96
N LYS A 264 30.40 10.94 16.63
CA LYS A 264 29.89 11.95 17.57
C LYS A 264 29.21 11.31 18.78
N ILE A 265 28.40 10.26 18.59
CA ILE A 265 27.75 9.53 19.69
C ILE A 265 28.79 8.88 20.60
N MET A 266 29.83 8.27 20.03
CA MET A 266 30.92 7.67 20.81
C MET A 266 31.68 8.72 21.63
N GLN A 267 31.96 9.90 21.05
CA GLN A 267 32.56 11.02 21.78
C GLN A 267 31.64 11.53 22.92
N LEU A 268 30.33 11.62 22.69
CA LEU A 268 29.37 11.99 23.73
C LEU A 268 29.31 10.92 24.83
N SER A 269 29.33 9.64 24.47
CA SER A 269 29.37 8.52 25.41
C SER A 269 30.64 8.55 26.27
N GLN A 270 31.81 8.78 25.66
CA GLN A 270 33.07 8.90 26.39
C GLN A 270 33.06 10.12 27.33
N LYS A 271 32.54 11.27 26.87
CA LYS A 271 32.36 12.45 27.73
C LYS A 271 31.44 12.15 28.90
N ALA A 272 30.32 11.46 28.65
CA ALA A 272 29.38 11.04 29.69
C ALA A 272 30.02 10.09 30.72
N GLN A 273 30.80 9.10 30.26
CA GLN A 273 31.55 8.20 31.14
C GLN A 273 32.55 8.95 32.02
N VAL A 274 33.32 9.86 31.43
CA VAL A 274 34.28 10.70 32.18
C VAL A 274 33.57 11.57 33.20
N THR A 275 32.41 12.16 32.86
CA THR A 275 31.63 12.93 33.83
C THR A 275 31.08 12.08 34.97
N LEU A 276 30.60 10.87 34.68
CA LEU A 276 30.10 9.95 35.71
C LEU A 276 31.23 9.49 36.65
N LEU A 277 32.40 9.16 36.11
CA LEU A 277 33.58 8.84 36.92
C LEU A 277 34.02 10.03 37.80
N LYS A 278 33.99 11.25 37.26
CA LYS A 278 34.26 12.47 38.05
C LYS A 278 33.26 12.63 39.20
N ILE A 279 31.97 12.38 38.96
CA ILE A 279 30.95 12.46 40.00
C ILE A 279 31.18 11.37 41.07
N LEU A 280 31.43 10.12 40.67
CA LEU A 280 31.71 9.02 41.60
C LEU A 280 32.92 9.29 42.49
N THR A 281 34.04 9.72 41.90
CA THR A 281 35.25 10.08 42.67
C THR A 281 35.02 11.26 43.61
N SER A 282 34.20 12.24 43.22
CA SER A 282 33.83 13.35 44.12
C SER A 282 32.96 12.89 45.28
N TYR A 283 32.11 11.88 45.08
CA TYR A 283 31.27 11.30 46.12
C TYR A 283 32.09 10.45 47.09
N ASP A 284 33.02 9.64 46.59
CA ASP A 284 33.95 8.87 47.42
C ASP A 284 34.82 9.78 48.29
N HIS A 285 35.31 10.89 47.75
CA HIS A 285 36.05 11.89 48.53
C HIS A 285 35.15 12.56 49.59
N PHE A 286 33.89 12.83 49.27
CA PHE A 286 32.94 13.40 50.22
C PHE A 286 32.61 12.43 51.37
N LEU A 287 32.38 11.15 51.05
CA LEU A 287 32.15 10.10 52.04
C LEU A 287 33.38 9.87 52.91
N SER A 288 34.57 9.81 52.32
CA SER A 288 35.84 9.67 53.05
C SER A 288 36.07 10.84 54.01
N ARG A 289 35.73 12.07 53.59
CA ARG A 289 35.81 13.26 54.44
C ARG A 289 34.81 13.23 55.60
N ARG A 290 33.57 12.75 55.38
CA ARG A 290 32.59 12.59 56.46
C ARG A 290 33.02 11.55 57.49
N ILE A 291 33.46 10.38 57.03
CA ILE A 291 33.93 9.31 57.92
C ILE A 291 35.11 9.79 58.77
N SER A 292 36.05 10.53 58.17
CA SER A 292 37.19 11.10 58.91
C SER A 292 36.79 12.14 59.96
N ILE A 293 35.69 12.87 59.76
CA ILE A 293 35.18 13.85 60.74
C ILE A 293 34.51 13.11 61.90
N ASP A 294 33.74 12.06 61.60
CA ASP A 294 33.02 11.27 62.61
C ASP A 294 33.96 10.39 63.46
N THR A 295 35.16 10.06 62.97
CA THR A 295 36.20 9.36 63.76
C THR A 295 37.10 10.27 64.60
N CYS A 296 36.96 11.59 64.48
CA CYS A 296 37.75 12.58 65.24
C CYS A 296 36.97 13.26 66.37
N ILE A 297 35.78 12.75 66.71
CA ILE A 297 34.96 13.12 67.88
C ILE A 297 34.98 11.94 68.85
#